data_AF-A0A846HHD8-F1
#
_entry.id   AF-A0A846HHD8-F1
#
_cell.length_a   1.000
_cell.length_b   1.000
_cell.length_c   1.000
_cell.angle_alpha   90.00
_cell.angle_beta   90.00
_cell.angle_gamma   90.00
#
_symmetry.space_group_name_H-M   'P 1'
#
loop_
_entity.id
_entity.type
_entity.pdbx_description
1 polymer ?
#
loop_
_entity_poly.entity_id
_entity_poly.type
_entity_poly.pdbx_seq_one_letter_code
_entity_poly.pdbx_strand_id
1 'polypeptide(L)'
;MNQLVTAIPTGLAAFTATNIDDLVILTLFFSQVNKTFRSRHIYIGQYLGFTALVLASMTGFFGGLVVPSNWIGLLGLMPIATGLSRLLNKESDCVESETVVAEKSAIASFISPQTYSVAAVTVANGSDNIGIYMPLFANSTWESLLIIIGIFFSLVGVWCYAAYTLTRLPAINQVITPHSTTLVPFVLIALGAYIVWESGASILITLVASCLYLTWLILAKNSGQSPEMEN
;
A
#
# COMPACT_ATOMS: atom_id res chain seq x y z
N MET A 1 -28.75 22.05 8.57
CA MET A 1 -28.70 22.39 7.14
C MET A 1 -27.30 22.82 6.63
N ASN A 2 -26.30 23.11 7.50
CA ASN A 2 -24.95 23.47 7.02
C ASN A 2 -23.99 22.28 6.80
N GLN A 3 -24.13 21.15 7.49
CA GLN A 3 -23.12 20.08 7.40
C GLN A 3 -23.11 19.33 6.07
N LEU A 4 -24.25 19.22 5.37
CA LEU A 4 -24.32 18.64 4.02
C LEU A 4 -23.65 19.56 2.98
N VAL A 5 -23.88 20.86 3.10
CA VAL A 5 -23.29 21.89 2.22
C VAL A 5 -21.78 21.96 2.40
N THR A 6 -21.28 21.76 3.62
CA THR A 6 -19.83 21.72 3.90
C THR A 6 -19.20 20.36 3.61
N ALA A 7 -19.94 19.25 3.63
CA ALA A 7 -19.40 17.92 3.38
C ALA A 7 -18.72 17.79 2.01
N ILE A 8 -19.29 18.43 0.98
CA ILE A 8 -18.74 18.40 -0.38
C ILE A 8 -17.36 19.08 -0.47
N PRO A 9 -17.23 20.38 -0.14
CA PRO A 9 -15.94 21.06 -0.19
C PRO A 9 -14.93 20.48 0.81
N THR A 10 -15.37 20.04 1.99
CA THR A 10 -14.48 19.38 2.95
C THR A 10 -13.97 18.04 2.43
N GLY A 11 -14.83 17.20 1.82
CA GLY A 11 -14.43 15.94 1.21
C GLY A 11 -13.47 16.16 0.03
N LEU A 12 -13.78 17.13 -0.85
CA LEU A 12 -12.88 17.51 -1.95
C LEU A 12 -11.51 17.96 -1.45
N ALA A 13 -11.47 18.86 -0.47
CA ALA A 13 -10.24 19.39 0.09
C ALA A 13 -9.44 18.29 0.80
N ALA A 14 -10.08 17.49 1.65
CA ALA A 14 -9.45 16.40 2.38
C ALA A 14 -8.84 15.38 1.42
N PHE A 15 -9.60 14.92 0.41
CA PHE A 15 -9.09 13.95 -0.57
C PHE A 15 -7.94 14.54 -1.39
N THR A 16 -8.08 15.75 -1.90
CA THR A 16 -7.05 16.37 -2.75
C THR A 16 -5.75 16.60 -1.99
N ALA A 17 -5.84 17.09 -0.74
CA ALA A 17 -4.68 17.35 0.09
C ALA A 17 -3.92 16.07 0.47
N THR A 18 -4.62 14.94 0.57
CA THR A 18 -4.06 13.66 1.03
C THR A 18 -3.63 12.72 -0.10
N ASN A 19 -4.06 12.95 -1.35
CA ASN A 19 -3.75 12.03 -2.46
C ASN A 19 -2.98 12.71 -3.59
N ILE A 20 -2.41 13.90 -3.38
CA ILE A 20 -1.68 14.61 -4.43
C ILE A 20 -0.37 13.91 -4.77
N ASP A 21 0.28 13.33 -3.77
CA ASP A 21 1.48 12.49 -3.86
C ASP A 21 1.17 11.14 -4.54
N ASP A 22 0.00 10.56 -4.26
CA ASP A 22 -0.55 9.34 -4.86
C ASP A 22 -0.57 9.42 -6.40
N LEU A 23 -0.77 10.61 -6.97
CA LEU A 23 -0.72 10.83 -8.43
C LEU A 23 0.63 10.43 -9.04
N VAL A 24 1.74 10.62 -8.32
CA VAL A 24 3.07 10.27 -8.82
C VAL A 24 3.18 8.76 -8.94
N ILE A 25 2.80 8.01 -7.90
CA ILE A 25 2.82 6.55 -7.88
C ILE A 25 1.88 5.98 -8.94
N LEU A 26 0.68 6.57 -9.06
CA LEU A 26 -0.31 6.14 -10.03
C LEU A 26 0.19 6.37 -11.47
N THR A 27 0.84 7.51 -11.72
CA THR A 27 1.49 7.81 -13.02
C THR A 27 2.60 6.81 -13.32
N LEU A 28 3.40 6.42 -12.32
CA LEU A 28 4.41 5.37 -12.45
C LEU A 28 3.80 4.00 -12.74
N PHE A 29 2.67 3.64 -12.13
CA PHE A 29 1.98 2.40 -12.49
C PHE A 29 1.46 2.44 -13.93
N PHE A 30 0.84 3.55 -14.35
CA PHE A 30 0.32 3.66 -15.72
C PHE A 30 1.42 3.66 -16.78
N SER A 31 2.63 4.15 -16.49
CA SER A 31 3.76 4.14 -17.43
C SER A 31 4.32 2.73 -17.68
N GLN A 32 4.04 1.78 -16.79
CA GLN A 32 4.50 0.39 -16.89
C GLN A 32 3.49 -0.55 -17.52
N VAL A 33 2.36 -0.02 -17.99
CA VAL A 33 1.33 -0.85 -18.62
C VAL A 33 1.91 -1.55 -19.86
N ASN A 34 1.88 -2.87 -19.84
CA ASN A 34 2.43 -3.74 -20.89
C ASN A 34 1.48 -4.94 -21.13
N LYS A 35 1.94 -5.99 -21.84
CA LYS A 35 1.10 -7.16 -22.16
C LYS A 35 0.62 -7.95 -20.92
N THR A 36 1.42 -7.98 -19.86
CA THR A 36 1.16 -8.72 -18.61
C THR A 36 0.55 -7.82 -17.52
N PHE A 37 0.93 -6.54 -17.47
CA PHE A 37 0.39 -5.52 -16.55
C PHE A 37 -0.56 -4.57 -17.26
N ARG A 38 -1.87 -4.78 -17.13
CA ARG A 38 -2.90 -3.97 -17.80
C ARG A 38 -3.41 -2.85 -16.90
N SER A 39 -3.91 -1.77 -17.51
CA SER A 39 -4.58 -0.67 -16.79
C SER A 39 -5.69 -1.13 -15.85
N ARG A 40 -6.43 -2.20 -16.19
CA ARG A 40 -7.47 -2.77 -15.32
C ARG A 40 -6.92 -3.19 -13.95
N HIS A 41 -5.69 -3.70 -13.88
CA HIS A 41 -5.08 -4.07 -12.61
C HIS A 41 -4.85 -2.87 -11.70
N ILE A 42 -4.50 -1.72 -12.30
CA ILE A 42 -4.28 -0.45 -11.60
C ILE A 42 -5.59 0.07 -11.04
N TYR A 43 -6.63 0.16 -11.87
CA TYR A 43 -7.95 0.60 -11.42
C TYR A 43 -8.48 -0.27 -10.28
N ILE A 44 -8.53 -1.59 -10.47
CA ILE A 44 -9.05 -2.50 -9.43
C ILE A 44 -8.18 -2.42 -8.17
N GLY A 45 -6.86 -2.35 -8.32
CA GLY A 45 -5.93 -2.27 -7.20
C GLY A 45 -6.13 -0.99 -6.39
N GLN A 46 -6.22 0.16 -7.05
CA GLN A 46 -6.44 1.45 -6.39
C GLN A 46 -7.77 1.46 -5.63
N TYR A 47 -8.86 0.99 -6.24
CA TYR A 47 -10.16 0.92 -5.55
C TYR A 47 -10.12 -0.05 -4.37
N LEU A 48 -9.46 -1.20 -4.48
CA LEU A 48 -9.31 -2.15 -3.38
C LEU A 48 -8.49 -1.56 -2.23
N GLY A 49 -7.32 -0.99 -2.53
CA GLY A 49 -6.45 -0.38 -1.52
C GLY A 49 -7.12 0.82 -0.86
N PHE A 50 -7.73 1.71 -1.64
CA PHE A 50 -8.44 2.86 -1.10
C PHE A 50 -9.66 2.45 -0.27
N THR A 51 -10.37 1.37 -0.64
CA THR A 51 -11.44 0.80 0.20
C THR A 51 -10.91 0.38 1.56
N ALA A 52 -9.74 -0.26 1.63
CA ALA A 52 -9.12 -0.63 2.90
C ALA A 52 -8.79 0.60 3.76
N LEU A 53 -8.30 1.70 3.16
CA LEU A 53 -8.05 2.97 3.87
C LEU A 53 -9.33 3.60 4.42
N VAL A 54 -10.40 3.61 3.63
CA VAL A 54 -11.72 4.12 4.06
C VAL A 54 -12.27 3.26 5.21
N LEU A 55 -12.18 1.94 5.12
CA LEU A 55 -12.60 1.03 6.18
C LEU A 55 -11.79 1.22 7.46
N ALA A 56 -10.47 1.37 7.36
CA ALA A 56 -9.61 1.66 8.50
C ALA A 56 -10.00 3.00 9.15
N SER A 57 -10.27 4.02 8.34
CA SER A 57 -10.70 5.35 8.80
C SER A 57 -12.09 5.37 9.43
N MET A 58 -12.95 4.40 9.06
CA MET A 58 -14.31 4.25 9.59
C MET A 58 -14.32 3.97 11.10
N THR A 59 -13.23 3.45 11.66
CA THR A 59 -13.05 3.29 13.12
C THR A 59 -13.23 4.60 13.88
N GLY A 60 -12.90 5.74 13.25
CA GLY A 60 -13.15 7.08 13.79
C GLY A 60 -14.63 7.41 13.90
N PHE A 61 -15.44 7.03 12.91
CA PHE A 61 -16.90 7.25 12.92
C PHE A 61 -17.59 6.46 14.04
N PHE A 62 -17.14 5.23 14.30
CA PHE A 62 -17.67 4.39 15.38
C PHE A 62 -17.05 4.70 16.76
N GLY A 63 -16.15 5.68 16.84
CA GLY A 63 -15.72 6.31 18.10
C GLY A 63 -14.80 5.51 19.01
N GLY A 64 -14.06 4.49 18.53
CA GLY A 64 -13.46 3.49 19.44
C GLY A 64 -12.00 3.07 19.29
N LEU A 65 -11.34 3.24 18.14
CA LEU A 65 -10.01 2.64 17.93
C LEU A 65 -9.08 3.58 17.16
N VAL A 66 -8.15 4.21 17.88
CA VAL A 66 -6.97 4.82 17.26
C VAL A 66 -6.07 3.67 16.82
N VAL A 67 -5.99 3.42 15.51
CA VAL A 67 -5.07 2.41 14.96
C VAL A 67 -3.64 2.90 15.21
N PRO A 68 -2.79 2.14 15.93
CA PRO A 68 -1.42 2.56 16.17
C PRO A 68 -0.63 2.63 14.85
N SER A 69 -0.01 3.78 14.56
CA SER A 69 0.72 4.06 13.32
C SER A 69 1.82 3.03 12.99
N ASN A 70 2.31 2.33 14.02
CA ASN A 70 3.34 1.30 13.96
C ASN A 70 2.93 0.09 13.10
N TRP A 71 1.66 -0.31 13.15
CA TRP A 71 1.13 -1.45 12.39
C TRP A 71 0.96 -1.11 10.92
N ILE A 72 0.56 0.13 10.67
CA ILE A 72 0.42 0.68 9.34
C ILE A 72 1.79 0.74 8.63
N GLY A 73 2.84 1.09 9.37
CA GLY A 73 4.22 1.10 8.88
C GLY A 73 4.76 -0.20 8.30
N LEU A 74 4.29 -1.35 8.79
CA LEU A 74 4.68 -2.66 8.28
C LEU A 74 4.24 -2.86 6.82
N LEU A 75 3.24 -2.12 6.35
CA LEU A 75 2.81 -2.16 4.95
C LEU A 75 3.89 -1.66 4.00
N GLY A 76 4.81 -0.80 4.46
CA GLY A 76 5.98 -0.34 3.69
C GLY A 76 6.92 -1.47 3.27
N LEU A 77 6.86 -2.64 3.93
CA LEU A 77 7.60 -3.85 3.52
C LEU A 77 7.10 -4.39 2.17
N MET A 78 5.85 -4.18 1.80
CA MET A 78 5.28 -4.67 0.54
C MET A 78 5.83 -3.93 -0.69
N PRO A 79 5.87 -2.58 -0.72
CA PRO A 79 6.61 -1.83 -1.74
C PRO A 79 8.09 -2.25 -1.81
N ILE A 80 8.77 -2.43 -0.67
CA ILE A 80 10.18 -2.88 -0.63
C ILE A 80 10.33 -4.24 -1.31
N ALA A 81 9.52 -5.22 -0.91
CA ALA A 81 9.55 -6.57 -1.48
C ALA A 81 9.27 -6.53 -2.99
N THR A 82 8.25 -5.79 -3.41
CA THR A 82 7.87 -5.65 -4.83
C THR A 82 8.99 -5.00 -5.64
N GLY A 83 9.65 -3.97 -5.12
CA GLY A 83 10.79 -3.34 -5.77
C GLY A 83 12.00 -4.26 -5.85
N LEU A 84 12.32 -4.98 -4.77
CA LEU A 84 13.45 -5.89 -4.72
C LEU A 84 13.27 -7.08 -5.68
N SER A 85 12.09 -7.71 -5.71
CA SER A 85 11.78 -8.80 -6.65
C SER A 85 11.95 -8.38 -8.10
N ARG A 86 11.63 -7.12 -8.44
CA ARG A 86 11.82 -6.59 -9.81
C ARG A 86 13.26 -6.30 -10.17
N LEU A 87 14.12 -5.98 -9.19
CA LEU A 87 15.56 -5.86 -9.40
C LEU A 87 16.23 -7.22 -9.59
N LEU A 88 15.79 -8.22 -8.83
CA LEU A 88 16.37 -9.58 -8.84
C LEU A 88 15.90 -10.40 -10.05
N ASN A 89 14.63 -10.29 -10.46
CA ASN A 89 14.06 -11.04 -11.59
C ASN A 89 14.13 -10.28 -12.91
N LYS A 90 15.20 -9.51 -13.14
CA LYS A 90 15.37 -8.70 -14.37
C LYS A 90 15.45 -9.53 -15.67
N GLU A 91 15.62 -10.85 -15.57
CA GLU A 91 15.77 -11.77 -16.70
C GLU A 91 14.73 -12.91 -16.78
N SER A 92 13.80 -12.99 -15.83
CA SER A 92 12.70 -13.96 -15.88
C SER A 92 11.36 -13.26 -15.70
N ASP A 93 10.65 -13.09 -16.81
CA ASP A 93 9.20 -12.84 -16.87
C ASP A 93 8.40 -14.08 -16.38
N CYS A 94 8.93 -14.79 -15.38
CA CYS A 94 8.36 -15.96 -14.75
C CYS A 94 8.05 -15.58 -13.31
N VAL A 95 6.76 -15.40 -13.03
CA VAL A 95 6.22 -15.33 -11.68
C VAL A 95 6.63 -16.61 -10.95
N GLU A 96 7.63 -16.54 -10.09
CA GLU A 96 7.87 -17.57 -9.08
C GLU A 96 7.49 -17.01 -7.71
N SER A 97 6.33 -17.50 -7.29
CA SER A 97 5.75 -17.35 -5.97
C SER A 97 6.63 -18.08 -4.97
N GLU A 98 7.53 -17.38 -4.28
CA GLU A 98 8.04 -17.90 -3.02
C GLU A 98 7.07 -17.57 -1.89
N THR A 99 6.48 -18.65 -1.44
CA THR A 99 5.57 -18.84 -0.32
C THR A 99 6.13 -18.27 0.98
N VAL A 100 5.40 -17.33 1.59
CA VAL A 100 5.37 -17.21 3.05
C VAL A 100 3.94 -17.38 3.51
N VAL A 101 3.78 -18.35 4.41
CA VAL A 101 2.55 -18.94 4.90
C VAL A 101 1.68 -17.89 5.59
N ALA A 102 0.58 -17.50 4.95
CA ALA A 102 -0.62 -17.00 5.59
C ALA A 102 -1.82 -17.48 4.75
N GLU A 103 -2.79 -18.07 5.43
CA GLU A 103 -3.88 -18.88 4.87
C GLU A 103 -4.42 -18.41 3.52
N LYS A 104 -4.41 -19.33 2.57
CA LYS A 104 -4.98 -19.19 1.23
C LYS A 104 -6.50 -19.08 1.34
N SER A 105 -7.00 -17.88 1.65
CA SER A 105 -8.42 -17.54 1.56
C SER A 105 -8.85 -17.67 0.10
N ALA A 106 -9.97 -18.35 -0.15
CA ALA A 106 -10.55 -18.60 -1.48
C ALA A 106 -10.84 -17.31 -2.30
N ILE A 107 -10.68 -16.13 -1.70
CA ILE A 107 -10.79 -14.82 -2.35
C ILE A 107 -9.52 -14.49 -3.18
N ALA A 108 -8.35 -15.04 -2.80
CA ALA A 108 -7.07 -14.76 -3.45
C ALA A 108 -6.95 -15.33 -4.87
N SER A 109 -7.81 -16.28 -5.29
CA SER A 109 -7.77 -16.83 -6.65
C SER A 109 -8.47 -15.96 -7.69
N PHE A 110 -9.24 -14.94 -7.27
CA PHE A 110 -9.99 -14.07 -8.20
C PHE A 110 -9.25 -12.79 -8.57
N ILE A 111 -8.20 -12.43 -7.82
CA ILE A 111 -7.47 -11.16 -7.98
C ILE A 111 -6.05 -11.48 -8.47
N SER A 112 -5.61 -10.83 -9.54
CA SER A 112 -4.28 -11.07 -10.09
C SER A 112 -3.20 -10.53 -9.12
N PRO A 113 -2.01 -11.16 -9.07
CA PRO A 113 -0.89 -10.69 -8.23
C PRO A 113 -0.55 -9.22 -8.46
N GLN A 114 -0.73 -8.75 -9.70
CA GLN A 114 -0.52 -7.36 -10.09
C GLN A 114 -1.51 -6.40 -9.42
N THR A 115 -2.79 -6.79 -9.35
CA THR A 115 -3.82 -6.00 -8.68
C THR A 115 -3.56 -5.92 -7.18
N TYR A 116 -3.15 -7.04 -6.57
CA TYR A 116 -2.79 -7.07 -5.16
C TYR A 116 -1.58 -6.16 -4.85
N SER A 117 -0.56 -6.19 -5.71
CA SER A 117 0.60 -5.31 -5.57
C SER A 117 0.21 -3.83 -5.63
N VAL A 118 -0.65 -3.42 -6.59
CA VAL A 118 -1.15 -2.04 -6.64
C VAL A 118 -1.92 -1.71 -5.37
N ALA A 119 -2.86 -2.57 -4.95
CA ALA A 119 -3.64 -2.32 -3.72
C ALA A 119 -2.74 -2.18 -2.49
N ALA A 120 -1.75 -3.05 -2.31
CA ALA A 120 -0.82 -2.98 -1.20
C ALA A 120 -0.01 -1.68 -1.19
N VAL A 121 0.45 -1.22 -2.36
CA VAL A 121 1.15 0.06 -2.48
C VAL A 121 0.21 1.24 -2.21
N THR A 122 -1.04 1.20 -2.68
CA THR A 122 -2.06 2.22 -2.36
C THR A 122 -2.30 2.31 -0.85
N VAL A 123 -2.47 1.18 -0.15
CA VAL A 123 -2.67 1.19 1.30
C VAL A 123 -1.41 1.69 2.02
N ALA A 124 -0.22 1.27 1.58
CA ALA A 124 1.03 1.68 2.20
C ALA A 124 1.29 3.18 2.02
N ASN A 125 1.02 3.74 0.83
CA ASN A 125 1.21 5.15 0.55
C ASN A 125 0.15 6.00 1.26
N GLY A 126 -1.14 5.75 1.01
CA GLY A 126 -2.24 6.52 1.61
C GLY A 126 -2.53 6.20 3.07
N SER A 127 -1.53 5.71 3.78
CA SER A 127 -1.66 5.21 5.14
C SER A 127 -1.71 6.34 6.17
N ASP A 128 -1.04 7.43 5.87
CA ASP A 128 -1.13 8.73 6.52
C ASP A 128 -2.48 9.43 6.28
N ASN A 129 -3.19 9.11 5.18
CA ASN A 129 -4.55 9.62 4.91
C ASN A 129 -5.53 9.27 6.02
N ILE A 130 -5.32 8.14 6.71
CA ILE A 130 -6.13 7.73 7.86
C ILE A 130 -6.13 8.82 8.94
N GLY A 131 -5.01 9.51 9.16
CA GLY A 131 -4.89 10.58 10.16
C GLY A 131 -5.80 11.78 9.89
N ILE A 132 -6.18 12.01 8.62
CA ILE A 132 -7.11 13.08 8.23
C ILE A 132 -8.54 12.55 8.08
N TYR A 133 -8.71 11.35 7.53
CA TYR A 133 -10.03 10.77 7.29
C TYR A 133 -10.72 10.32 8.58
N MET A 134 -9.98 9.72 9.51
CA MET A 134 -10.52 9.24 10.78
C MET A 134 -11.21 10.35 11.60
N PRO A 135 -10.57 11.50 11.90
CA PRO A 135 -11.25 12.59 12.61
C PRO A 135 -12.34 13.26 11.78
N LEU A 136 -12.20 13.33 10.45
CA LEU A 136 -13.24 13.84 9.56
C LEU A 136 -14.51 12.97 9.66
N PHE A 137 -14.34 11.66 9.65
CA PHE A 137 -15.44 10.71 9.77
C PHE A 137 -16.04 10.77 11.18
N ALA A 138 -15.21 10.82 12.24
CA ALA A 138 -15.68 10.97 13.63
C ALA A 138 -16.59 12.19 13.87
N ASN A 139 -16.39 13.28 13.11
CA ASN A 139 -17.16 14.51 13.23
C ASN A 139 -18.30 14.64 12.19
N SER A 140 -18.56 13.59 11.41
CA SER A 140 -19.58 13.58 10.35
C SER A 140 -20.88 12.92 10.83
N THR A 141 -22.02 13.38 10.31
CA THR A 141 -23.28 12.63 10.40
C THR A 141 -23.29 11.47 9.39
N TRP A 142 -24.21 10.50 9.54
CA TRP A 142 -24.39 9.40 8.59
C TRP A 142 -24.57 9.88 7.14
N GLU A 143 -25.37 10.92 6.92
CA GLU A 143 -25.61 11.47 5.59
C GLU A 143 -24.36 12.14 5.00
N SER A 144 -23.68 12.98 5.79
CA SER A 144 -22.42 13.62 5.38
C SER A 144 -21.32 12.61 5.10
N LEU A 145 -21.22 11.55 5.90
CA LEU A 145 -20.26 10.46 5.71
C LEU A 145 -20.46 9.76 4.37
N LEU A 146 -21.71 9.39 4.03
CA LEU A 146 -22.01 8.74 2.75
C LEU A 146 -21.66 9.64 1.55
N ILE A 147 -21.91 10.95 1.67
CA ILE A 147 -21.52 11.93 0.64
C ILE A 147 -19.99 11.99 0.51
N ILE A 148 -19.27 12.10 1.63
CA ILE A 148 -17.80 12.17 1.62
C ILE A 148 -17.20 10.90 1.00
N ILE A 149 -17.69 9.72 1.37
CA ILE A 149 -17.25 8.44 0.80
C ILE A 149 -17.54 8.40 -0.71
N GLY A 150 -18.73 8.82 -1.13
CA GLY A 150 -19.09 8.91 -2.55
C GLY A 150 -18.16 9.84 -3.34
N ILE A 151 -17.79 10.98 -2.75
CA ILE A 151 -16.82 11.91 -3.31
C ILE A 151 -15.44 11.28 -3.42
N PHE A 152 -14.96 10.65 -2.35
CA PHE A 152 -13.64 10.01 -2.35
C PHE A 152 -13.53 8.98 -3.47
N PHE A 153 -14.48 8.04 -3.57
CA PHE A 153 -14.46 7.04 -4.65
C PHE A 153 -14.61 7.65 -6.05
N SER A 154 -15.39 8.72 -6.19
CA SER A 154 -15.48 9.44 -7.46
C SER A 154 -14.12 10.07 -7.84
N LEU A 155 -13.44 10.68 -6.87
CA LEU A 155 -12.13 11.31 -7.07
C LEU A 155 -11.01 10.30 -7.30
N VAL A 156 -11.07 9.09 -6.72
CA VAL A 156 -10.16 7.99 -7.11
C VAL A 156 -10.22 7.75 -8.61
N GLY A 157 -11.42 7.71 -9.20
CA GLY A 157 -11.60 7.62 -10.65
C GLY A 157 -10.96 8.79 -11.41
N VAL A 158 -11.17 10.02 -10.92
CA VAL A 158 -10.56 11.23 -11.51
C VAL A 158 -9.04 11.17 -11.44
N TRP A 159 -8.45 10.74 -10.32
CA TRP A 159 -7.01 10.62 -10.13
C TRP A 159 -6.41 9.54 -11.04
N CYS A 160 -7.07 8.39 -11.17
CA CYS A 160 -6.65 7.38 -12.13
C CYS A 160 -6.65 7.91 -13.56
N TYR A 161 -7.69 8.66 -13.95
CA TYR A 161 -7.75 9.28 -15.26
C TYR A 161 -6.70 10.38 -15.45
N ALA A 162 -6.46 11.19 -14.43
CA ALA A 162 -5.42 12.22 -14.44
C ALA A 162 -4.03 11.61 -14.60
N ALA A 163 -3.68 10.61 -13.79
CA ALA A 163 -2.43 9.86 -13.89
C ALA A 163 -2.26 9.18 -15.27
N TYR A 164 -3.33 8.59 -15.79
CA TYR A 164 -3.33 8.04 -17.14
C TYR A 164 -3.05 9.11 -18.20
N THR A 165 -3.64 10.30 -18.06
CA THR A 165 -3.44 11.42 -18.99
C THR A 165 -2.04 12.00 -18.88
N LEU A 166 -1.48 12.07 -17.66
CA LEU A 166 -0.11 12.51 -17.40
C LEU A 166 0.90 11.64 -18.15
N THR A 167 0.72 10.31 -18.19
CA THR A 167 1.63 9.42 -18.95
C THR A 167 1.62 9.67 -20.46
N ARG A 168 0.56 10.31 -21.00
CA ARG A 168 0.47 10.69 -22.42
C ARG A 168 1.08 12.04 -22.74
N LEU A 169 1.42 12.86 -21.74
CA LEU A 169 2.09 14.13 -21.96
C LEU A 169 3.52 13.88 -22.46
N PRO A 170 3.97 14.54 -23.55
CA PRO A 170 5.27 14.26 -24.15
C PRO A 170 6.45 14.49 -23.19
N ALA A 171 6.37 15.50 -22.32
CA ALA A 171 7.41 15.76 -21.31
C ALA A 171 7.55 14.60 -20.30
N ILE A 172 6.43 14.08 -19.80
CA ILE A 172 6.41 12.97 -18.85
C ILE A 172 6.78 11.67 -19.55
N ASN A 173 6.24 11.43 -20.74
CA ASN A 173 6.50 10.23 -21.53
C ASN A 173 7.99 10.11 -21.92
N GLN A 174 8.66 11.21 -22.25
CA GLN A 174 10.09 11.18 -22.60
C GLN A 174 11.01 10.94 -21.40
N VAL A 175 10.63 11.40 -20.21
CA VAL A 175 11.46 11.25 -18.99
C VAL A 175 11.16 9.92 -18.30
N ILE A 176 9.88 9.63 -18.05
CA ILE A 176 9.44 8.52 -17.20
C ILE A 176 9.40 7.21 -17.98
N THR A 177 8.83 7.16 -19.19
CA THR A 177 8.60 5.88 -19.89
C THR A 177 9.89 5.10 -20.18
N PRO A 178 10.98 5.71 -20.70
CA PRO A 178 12.22 4.99 -20.98
C PRO A 178 12.90 4.45 -19.71
N HIS A 179 12.74 5.15 -18.59
CA HIS A 179 13.39 4.79 -17.33
C HIS A 179 12.47 4.04 -16.37
N SER A 180 11.17 3.93 -16.66
CA SER A 180 10.14 3.40 -15.75
C SER A 180 10.48 2.02 -15.20
N THR A 181 10.95 1.11 -16.04
CA THR A 181 11.33 -0.25 -15.66
C THR A 181 12.50 -0.28 -14.67
N THR A 182 13.39 0.70 -14.73
CA THR A 182 14.56 0.80 -13.84
C THR A 182 14.25 1.66 -12.62
N LEU A 183 13.53 2.79 -12.77
CA LEU A 183 13.22 3.72 -11.69
C LEU A 183 12.19 3.18 -10.72
N VAL A 184 11.16 2.48 -11.20
CA VAL A 184 10.05 2.03 -10.36
C VAL A 184 10.51 1.15 -9.21
N PRO A 185 11.37 0.13 -9.41
CA PRO A 185 11.91 -0.65 -8.29
C PRO A 185 12.57 0.22 -7.21
N PHE A 186 13.40 1.19 -7.61
CA PHE A 186 14.06 2.09 -6.67
C PHE A 186 13.07 3.01 -5.96
N VAL A 187 12.08 3.55 -6.66
CA VAL A 187 11.02 4.38 -6.07
C VAL A 187 10.20 3.57 -5.07
N LEU A 188 9.82 2.34 -5.40
CA LEU A 188 9.07 1.47 -4.48
C LEU A 188 9.88 1.09 -3.24
N ILE A 189 11.17 0.79 -3.38
CA ILE A 189 12.06 0.51 -2.25
C ILE A 189 12.23 1.77 -1.38
N ALA A 190 12.51 2.93 -2.00
CA ALA A 190 12.70 4.19 -1.28
C ALA A 190 11.42 4.60 -0.54
N LEU A 191 10.27 4.49 -1.19
CA LEU A 191 8.96 4.78 -0.60
C LEU A 191 8.66 3.83 0.56
N GLY A 192 8.81 2.53 0.36
CA GLY A 192 8.56 1.55 1.41
C GLY A 192 9.52 1.72 2.61
N ALA A 193 10.79 2.07 2.36
CA ALA A 193 11.75 2.38 3.41
C ALA A 193 11.38 3.66 4.17
N TYR A 194 10.94 4.70 3.46
CA TYR A 194 10.46 5.94 4.05
C TYR A 194 9.23 5.70 4.95
N ILE A 195 8.25 4.93 4.47
CA ILE A 195 7.05 4.57 5.24
C ILE A 195 7.43 3.81 6.51
N VAL A 196 8.33 2.82 6.43
CA VAL A 196 8.79 2.04 7.60
C VAL A 196 9.51 2.92 8.62
N TRP A 197 10.27 3.92 8.16
CA TRP A 197 10.98 4.86 9.02
C TRP A 197 10.03 5.81 9.74
N GLU A 198 9.15 6.49 9.00
CA GLU A 198 8.25 7.53 9.51
C GLU A 198 7.21 6.97 10.49
N SER A 199 6.71 5.77 10.20
CA SER A 199 5.72 5.07 11.04
C SER A 199 6.26 4.53 12.37
N GLY A 200 7.58 4.57 12.59
CA GLY A 200 8.22 3.93 13.74
C GLY A 200 8.22 2.39 13.69
N ALA A 201 7.84 1.79 12.55
CA ALA A 201 7.82 0.34 12.37
C ALA A 201 9.23 -0.29 12.40
N SER A 202 10.28 0.50 12.20
CA SER A 202 11.69 0.09 12.39
C SER A 202 11.93 -0.59 13.75
N ILE A 203 11.26 -0.12 14.81
CA ILE A 203 11.35 -0.71 16.15
C ILE A 203 10.71 -2.09 16.19
N LEU A 204 9.52 -2.25 15.60
CA LEU A 204 8.83 -3.56 15.51
C LEU A 204 9.64 -4.56 14.69
N ILE A 205 10.21 -4.12 13.56
CA ILE A 205 11.06 -4.98 12.71
C ILE A 205 12.31 -5.42 13.48
N THR A 206 12.94 -4.52 14.22
CA THR A 206 14.13 -4.84 15.04
C THR A 206 13.80 -5.80 16.18
N LEU A 207 12.65 -5.63 16.83
CA LEU A 207 12.16 -6.54 17.88
C LEU A 207 11.86 -7.94 17.33
N VAL A 208 11.18 -8.03 16.19
CA VAL A 208 10.90 -9.31 15.54
C VAL A 208 12.20 -9.98 15.07
N ALA A 209 13.12 -9.23 14.45
CA ALA A 209 14.40 -9.76 13.99
C ALA A 209 15.27 -10.27 15.15
N SER A 210 15.34 -9.53 16.26
CA SER A 210 16.08 -9.96 17.45
C SER A 210 15.43 -11.18 18.12
N CYS A 211 14.09 -11.24 18.16
CA CYS A 211 13.36 -12.41 18.66
C CYS A 211 13.64 -13.65 17.80
N LEU A 212 13.57 -13.52 16.46
CA LEU A 212 13.91 -14.58 15.51
C LEU A 212 15.36 -15.05 15.66
N TYR A 213 16.31 -14.13 15.80
CA TYR A 213 17.72 -14.42 16.02
C TYR A 213 17.96 -15.18 17.34
N LEU A 214 17.28 -14.79 18.42
CA LEU A 214 17.34 -15.48 19.71
C LEU A 214 16.75 -16.89 19.63
N THR A 215 15.59 -17.08 18.99
CA THR A 215 15.04 -18.43 18.74
C THR A 215 15.97 -19.28 17.89
N TRP A 216 16.60 -18.70 16.86
CA TRP A 216 17.57 -19.40 16.04
C TRP A 216 18.81 -19.82 16.85
N LEU A 217 19.34 -18.94 17.71
CA LEU A 217 20.45 -19.27 18.62
C LEU A 217 20.10 -20.37 19.62
N ILE A 218 18.88 -20.34 20.19
CA ILE A 218 18.42 -21.37 21.13
C ILE A 218 18.27 -22.72 20.43
N LEU A 219 17.70 -22.73 19.22
CA LEU A 219 17.59 -23.95 18.41
C LEU A 219 18.95 -24.49 17.99
N ALA A 220 19.87 -23.61 17.55
CA ALA A 220 21.24 -24.00 17.20
C ALA A 220 22.01 -24.57 18.40
N LYS A 221 21.82 -23.98 19.60
CA LYS A 221 22.42 -24.47 20.85
C LYS A 221 21.85 -25.82 21.28
N ASN A 222 20.53 -26.03 21.16
CA ASN A 222 19.89 -27.31 21.49
C ASN A 222 20.23 -28.41 20.48
N SER A 223 20.44 -28.08 19.19
CA SER A 223 20.90 -29.06 18.18
C SER A 223 22.35 -29.51 18.36
N GLY A 224 23.14 -28.78 19.16
CA GLY A 224 24.51 -29.15 19.54
C GLY A 224 24.61 -30.01 20.81
N GLN A 225 23.50 -30.30 21.48
CA GLN A 225 23.43 -31.18 22.66
C GLN A 225 22.64 -32.45 22.32
N SER A 226 23.14 -33.27 21.38
CA SER A 226 22.73 -34.68 21.34
C SER A 226 23.47 -35.42 22.46
N PRO A 227 22.79 -36.19 23.32
CA PRO A 227 23.46 -36.93 24.39
C PRO A 227 24.35 -38.01 23.74
N GLU A 228 25.66 -37.94 23.99
CA GLU A 228 26.52 -39.10 23.83
C GLU A 228 25.95 -40.20 24.73
N MET A 229 25.35 -41.20 24.11
CA MET A 229 24.85 -42.39 24.78
C MET A 229 26.05 -43.08 25.46
N GLU A 230 25.99 -43.07 26.78
CA GLU A 230 26.85 -43.81 27.69
C GLU A 230 26.85 -45.30 27.32
N ASN A 231 28.04 -45.90 27.39
CA ASN A 231 28.39 -47.29 27.04
C ASN A 231 27.46 -48.37 27.63
#